data_AF-A0A7T0PXH7-F1
#
_entry.id   AF-A0A7T0PXH7-F1
#
_cell.length_a   1.000
_cell.length_b   1.000
_cell.length_c   1.000
_cell.angle_alpha   90.00
_cell.angle_beta   90.00
_cell.angle_gamma   90.00
#
_symmetry.space_group_name_H-M   'P 1'
#
loop_
_entity.id
_entity.type
_entity.pdbx_description
1 polymer ?
#
loop_
_entity_poly.entity_id
_entity_poly.type
_entity_poly.pdbx_seq_one_letter_code
_entity_poly.pdbx_strand_id
1 'polypeptide(L)'
;MDWYISFRTRRTDKLEDDAHRVWTWMQALAPLTPALSLWRPTSDSRKKAYASPPITEAELTQRILDAETRTELPIFTCSPTFVGTIDGQGSKTLISFNLPEPGDMGVSLEGGVQLSAAIDASEDLADAIMRTSITVLAPTIGTMNLLRKSAYMYGGGPAPFTYSPGWKMFFSTTSPHHAHALQLATRTEPTTHGTLCTFGTPDTYPDILDQW
;
A
#
# COMPACT_ATOMS: atom_id res chain seq x y z
N MET A 1 13.26 -9.05 5.53
CA MET A 1 11.91 -9.11 6.13
C MET A 1 10.86 -9.16 5.01
N ASP A 2 9.55 -9.22 5.29
CA ASP A 2 8.53 -9.04 4.23
C ASP A 2 7.69 -7.81 4.56
N TRP A 3 7.88 -6.77 3.76
CA TRP A 3 7.23 -5.48 3.94
C TRP A 3 5.89 -5.46 3.22
N TYR A 4 4.90 -4.90 3.90
CA TYR A 4 3.59 -4.58 3.38
C TYR A 4 3.41 -3.07 3.45
N ILE A 5 3.11 -2.49 2.30
CA ILE A 5 2.82 -1.08 2.19
C ILE A 5 1.35 -0.97 1.87
N SER A 6 0.62 -0.13 2.59
CA SER A 6 -0.81 0.03 2.37
C SER A 6 -1.18 1.48 2.54
N PHE A 7 -2.16 1.90 1.75
CA PHE A 7 -2.82 3.21 1.85
C PHE A 7 -4.33 3.05 1.82
N ARG A 8 -5.02 3.90 2.56
CA ARG A 8 -6.46 4.11 2.42
C ARG A 8 -6.70 5.51 1.87
N THR A 9 -7.55 5.62 0.87
CA THR A 9 -7.95 6.88 0.27
C THR A 9 -9.46 6.87 -0.01
N ARG A 10 -10.04 8.02 -0.33
CA ARG A 10 -11.44 8.10 -0.75
C ARG A 10 -11.53 7.75 -2.22
N ARG A 11 -12.49 6.90 -2.56
CA ARG A 11 -12.80 6.58 -3.95
C ARG A 11 -13.33 7.81 -4.68
N THR A 12 -13.24 7.77 -6.00
CA THR A 12 -13.99 8.67 -6.86
C THR A 12 -15.37 8.09 -7.18
N ASP A 13 -16.24 8.89 -7.79
CA ASP A 13 -17.56 8.42 -8.23
C ASP A 13 -17.48 7.48 -9.44
N LYS A 14 -16.34 7.49 -10.16
CA LYS A 14 -16.05 6.66 -11.32
C LYS A 14 -14.87 5.75 -11.04
N LEU A 15 -15.02 4.47 -11.35
CA LEU A 15 -14.00 3.46 -11.10
C LEU A 15 -12.80 3.62 -12.04
N GLU A 16 -13.00 4.20 -13.21
CA GLU A 16 -11.94 4.52 -14.17
C GLU A 16 -10.98 5.59 -13.64
N ASP A 17 -11.50 6.58 -12.90
CA ASP A 17 -10.67 7.63 -12.28
C ASP A 17 -9.83 7.02 -11.12
N ASP A 18 -10.40 6.10 -10.35
CA ASP A 18 -9.68 5.33 -9.34
C ASP A 18 -8.59 4.45 -9.97
N ALA A 19 -8.89 3.79 -11.09
CA ALA A 19 -7.94 2.98 -11.83
C ALA A 19 -6.77 3.82 -12.39
N HIS A 20 -7.07 4.99 -12.96
CA HIS A 20 -6.06 5.94 -13.44
C HIS A 20 -5.13 6.41 -12.31
N ARG A 21 -5.69 6.65 -11.12
CA ARG A 21 -4.90 7.04 -9.94
C ARG A 21 -3.97 5.91 -9.49
N VAL A 22 -4.45 4.66 -9.46
CA VAL A 22 -3.60 3.50 -9.15
C VAL A 22 -2.51 3.29 -10.21
N TRP A 23 -2.86 3.43 -11.50
CA TRP A 23 -1.89 3.39 -12.59
C TRP A 23 -0.78 4.43 -12.41
N THR A 24 -1.16 5.68 -12.16
CA THR A 24 -0.23 6.80 -11.93
C THR A 24 0.70 6.49 -10.75
N TRP A 25 0.17 5.90 -9.69
CA TRP A 25 0.95 5.49 -8.53
C TRP A 25 1.98 4.40 -8.88
N MET A 26 1.57 3.35 -9.59
CA MET A 26 2.50 2.29 -10.04
C MET A 26 3.62 2.85 -10.91
N GLN A 27 3.31 3.76 -11.83
CA GLN A 27 4.30 4.37 -12.72
C GLN A 27 5.25 5.30 -11.96
N ALA A 28 4.78 5.99 -10.93
CA ALA A 28 5.62 6.82 -10.08
C ALA A 28 6.55 5.99 -9.17
N LEU A 29 6.15 4.76 -8.81
CA LEU A 29 6.99 3.83 -8.05
C LEU A 29 8.05 3.12 -8.91
N ALA A 30 7.75 2.86 -10.19
CA ALA A 30 8.62 2.12 -11.10
C ALA A 30 10.09 2.59 -11.17
N PRO A 31 10.41 3.90 -11.19
CA PRO A 31 11.79 4.37 -11.24
C PRO A 31 12.53 4.31 -9.89
N LEU A 32 11.83 4.09 -8.76
CA LEU A 32 12.43 4.16 -7.43
C LEU A 32 13.37 2.98 -7.15
N THR A 33 13.08 1.81 -7.72
CA THR A 33 13.88 0.61 -7.52
C THR A 33 13.66 -0.40 -8.64
N PRO A 34 14.69 -1.17 -9.05
CA PRO A 34 14.52 -2.28 -10.00
C PRO A 34 13.47 -3.31 -9.57
N ALA A 35 13.22 -3.45 -8.27
CA ALA A 35 12.18 -4.35 -7.74
C ALA A 35 10.75 -3.94 -8.15
N LEU A 36 10.54 -2.73 -8.69
CA LEU A 36 9.25 -2.19 -9.13
C LEU A 36 9.22 -1.81 -10.61
N SER A 37 10.27 -2.11 -11.38
CA SER A 37 10.46 -1.53 -12.71
C SER A 37 9.59 -2.16 -13.81
N LEU A 38 8.94 -3.31 -13.56
CA LEU A 38 8.23 -4.07 -14.59
C LEU A 38 6.94 -4.72 -14.09
N TRP A 39 5.85 -3.97 -14.18
CA TRP A 39 4.51 -4.43 -13.81
C TRP A 39 3.91 -5.32 -14.89
N ARG A 40 3.47 -6.51 -14.50
CA ARG A 40 2.76 -7.47 -15.36
C ARG A 40 1.39 -7.79 -14.78
N PRO A 41 0.42 -8.14 -15.65
CA PRO A 41 -0.89 -8.53 -15.19
C PRO A 41 -0.87 -9.91 -14.53
N THR A 42 -1.66 -10.09 -13.47
CA THR A 42 -1.91 -11.43 -12.91
C THR A 42 -2.74 -12.29 -13.86
N SER A 43 -2.65 -13.61 -13.71
CA SER A 43 -3.36 -14.56 -14.57
C SER A 43 -3.72 -15.84 -13.81
N ASP A 44 -4.58 -16.66 -14.42
CA ASP A 44 -4.99 -17.97 -13.93
C ASP A 44 -3.84 -18.98 -13.81
N SER A 45 -2.70 -18.68 -14.43
CA SER A 45 -1.53 -19.54 -14.43
C SER A 45 -0.24 -18.72 -14.48
N ARG A 46 0.79 -19.18 -13.76
CA ARG A 46 2.12 -18.56 -13.76
C ARG A 46 2.70 -18.39 -15.16
N LYS A 47 2.56 -19.43 -16.00
CA LYS A 47 3.09 -19.42 -17.37
C LYS A 47 2.50 -18.27 -18.19
N LYS A 48 1.18 -18.06 -18.13
CA LYS A 48 0.54 -16.94 -18.83
C LYS A 48 0.97 -15.61 -18.24
N ALA A 49 0.94 -15.46 -16.92
CA ALA A 49 1.33 -14.23 -16.23
C ALA A 49 2.76 -13.75 -16.58
N TYR A 50 3.73 -14.67 -16.65
CA TYR A 50 5.10 -14.34 -17.04
C TYR A 50 5.28 -14.05 -18.53
N ALA A 51 4.46 -14.66 -19.39
CA ALA A 51 4.48 -14.44 -20.83
C ALA A 51 3.75 -13.15 -21.25
N SER A 52 2.83 -12.65 -20.42
CA SER A 52 2.09 -11.42 -20.67
C SER A 52 3.02 -10.23 -20.82
N PRO A 53 2.78 -9.29 -21.75
CA PRO A 53 3.52 -8.04 -21.83
C PRO A 53 3.37 -7.20 -20.54
N PRO A 54 4.17 -6.13 -20.37
CA PRO A 54 3.92 -5.15 -19.32
C PRO A 54 2.47 -4.67 -19.37
N ILE A 55 1.82 -4.58 -18.21
CA ILE A 55 0.42 -4.17 -18.15
C ILE A 55 0.27 -2.74 -18.65
N THR A 56 -0.85 -2.45 -19.33
CA THR A 56 -1.22 -1.09 -19.75
C THR A 56 -2.29 -0.52 -18.83
N GLU A 57 -2.47 0.80 -18.84
CA GLU A 57 -3.54 1.46 -18.08
C GLU A 57 -4.92 0.89 -18.45
N ALA A 58 -5.21 0.74 -19.74
CA ALA A 58 -6.48 0.18 -20.20
C ALA A 58 -6.72 -1.24 -19.68
N GLU A 59 -5.68 -2.08 -19.64
CA GLU A 59 -5.79 -3.43 -19.09
C GLU A 59 -5.99 -3.41 -17.57
N LEU A 60 -5.31 -2.53 -16.84
CA LEU A 60 -5.52 -2.35 -15.39
C LEU A 60 -6.97 -1.93 -15.11
N THR A 61 -7.47 -0.92 -15.82
CA THR A 61 -8.84 -0.42 -15.69
C THR A 61 -9.86 -1.51 -15.97
N GLN A 62 -9.69 -2.25 -17.07
CA GLN A 62 -10.59 -3.36 -17.41
C GLN A 62 -10.60 -4.44 -16.32
N ARG A 63 -9.44 -4.78 -15.75
CA ARG A 63 -9.35 -5.77 -14.67
C ARG A 63 -10.07 -5.34 -13.39
N ILE A 64 -10.03 -4.05 -13.08
CA ILE A 64 -10.73 -3.48 -11.92
C ILE A 64 -12.25 -3.52 -12.17
N LEU A 65 -12.72 -3.11 -13.36
CA LEU A 65 -14.13 -3.21 -13.78
C LEU A 65 -14.64 -4.66 -13.79
N ASP A 66 -13.83 -5.59 -14.30
CA ASP A 66 -14.15 -7.03 -14.29
C ASP A 66 -14.28 -7.58 -12.86
N ALA A 67 -13.51 -7.05 -11.91
CA ALA A 67 -13.60 -7.47 -10.51
C ALA A 67 -14.88 -6.96 -9.84
N GLU A 68 -15.30 -5.73 -10.15
CA GLU A 68 -16.57 -5.17 -9.70
C GLU A 68 -17.76 -5.96 -10.24
N THR A 69 -17.78 -6.27 -11.54
CA THR A 69 -18.90 -6.98 -12.17
C THR A 69 -19.06 -8.43 -11.72
N ARG A 70 -18.01 -9.03 -11.15
CA ARG A 70 -18.04 -10.41 -10.62
C ARG A 70 -18.56 -10.51 -9.19
N THR A 71 -18.71 -9.39 -8.49
CA THR A 71 -19.24 -9.37 -7.12
C THR A 71 -20.72 -9.02 -7.13
N GLU A 72 -21.50 -9.67 -6.26
CA GLU A 72 -22.87 -9.26 -5.95
C GLU A 72 -22.92 -8.32 -4.74
N LEU A 73 -21.79 -8.12 -4.07
CA LEU A 73 -21.67 -7.29 -2.88
C LEU A 73 -21.26 -5.86 -3.27
N PRO A 74 -21.64 -4.84 -2.47
CA PRO A 74 -21.17 -3.48 -2.66
C PRO A 74 -19.67 -3.32 -2.35
N ILE A 75 -18.96 -4.39 -2.00
CA ILE A 75 -17.53 -4.43 -1.71
C ILE A 75 -16.83 -5.40 -2.66
N PHE A 76 -15.61 -5.08 -3.07
CA PHE A 76 -14.78 -6.00 -3.84
C PHE A 76 -13.29 -5.74 -3.65
N THR A 77 -12.49 -6.72 -4.04
CA THR A 77 -11.03 -6.61 -4.05
C THR A 77 -10.48 -7.17 -5.36
N CYS A 78 -9.33 -6.71 -5.78
CA CYS A 78 -8.62 -7.28 -6.91
C CYS A 78 -7.10 -7.21 -6.71
N SER A 79 -6.39 -8.16 -7.32
CA SER A 79 -4.93 -8.17 -7.36
C SER A 79 -4.49 -8.14 -8.82
N PRO A 80 -4.56 -6.96 -9.48
CA PRO A 80 -4.46 -6.90 -10.93
C PRO A 80 -3.05 -7.11 -11.46
N THR A 81 -2.02 -6.81 -10.64
CA THR A 81 -0.63 -6.73 -11.11
C THR A 81 0.40 -7.28 -10.13
N PHE A 82 1.57 -7.62 -10.67
CA PHE A 82 2.76 -8.02 -9.92
C PHE A 82 4.05 -7.55 -10.62
N VAL A 83 5.16 -7.53 -9.88
CA VAL A 83 6.53 -7.33 -10.38
C VAL A 83 7.40 -8.50 -9.91
N GLY A 84 8.37 -8.93 -10.72
CA GLY A 84 9.27 -10.03 -10.35
C GLY A 84 8.61 -11.40 -10.52
N THR A 85 8.72 -12.28 -9.51
CA THR A 85 8.22 -13.66 -9.58
C THR A 85 7.06 -13.95 -8.61
N ILE A 86 6.12 -14.78 -9.05
CA ILE A 86 4.86 -15.17 -8.36
C ILE A 86 5.11 -16.27 -7.30
N ASP A 87 6.35 -16.59 -6.96
CA ASP A 87 6.75 -17.56 -5.92
C ASP A 87 7.06 -16.89 -4.57
N GLY A 88 6.51 -15.70 -4.34
CA GLY A 88 6.70 -14.92 -3.11
C GLY A 88 7.98 -14.08 -3.11
N GLN A 89 8.77 -14.10 -4.18
CA GLN A 89 9.94 -13.22 -4.31
C GLN A 89 9.58 -11.86 -4.93
N GLY A 90 8.54 -11.81 -5.75
CA GLY A 90 8.04 -10.62 -6.41
C GLY A 90 7.00 -9.85 -5.58
N SER A 91 6.82 -8.58 -5.96
CA SER A 91 5.84 -7.70 -5.34
C SER A 91 4.48 -7.83 -6.02
N LYS A 92 3.38 -7.64 -5.30
CA LYS A 92 2.03 -7.67 -5.88
C LYS A 92 1.14 -6.57 -5.33
N THR A 93 0.26 -6.06 -6.17
CA THR A 93 -0.77 -5.10 -5.76
C THR A 93 -2.01 -5.80 -5.23
N LEU A 94 -2.59 -5.26 -4.16
CA LEU A 94 -3.96 -5.56 -3.72
C LEU A 94 -4.72 -4.25 -3.64
N ILE A 95 -5.87 -4.19 -4.30
CA ILE A 95 -6.77 -3.03 -4.29
C ILE A 95 -8.10 -3.48 -3.70
N SER A 96 -8.61 -2.72 -2.74
CA SER A 96 -9.90 -2.95 -2.11
C SER A 96 -10.82 -1.76 -2.30
N PHE A 97 -12.10 -2.04 -2.48
CA PHE A 97 -13.11 -1.04 -2.80
C PHE A 97 -14.29 -1.18 -1.82
N ASN A 98 -14.71 -0.05 -1.23
CA ASN A 98 -15.76 0.08 -0.22
C ASN A 98 -15.40 -0.65 1.07
N LEU A 99 -14.10 -0.72 1.35
CA LEU A 99 -13.55 -1.38 2.52
C LEU A 99 -12.52 -0.48 3.22
N PRO A 100 -12.58 -0.36 4.56
CA PRO A 100 -13.58 -1.00 5.43
C PRO A 100 -14.95 -0.32 5.39
N GLU A 101 -15.02 0.94 4.94
CA GLU A 101 -16.25 1.72 4.87
C GLU A 101 -16.67 1.99 3.41
N PRO A 102 -17.97 2.18 3.14
CA PRO A 102 -18.44 2.70 1.87
C PRO A 102 -17.72 4.00 1.48
N GLY A 103 -17.31 4.09 0.23
CA GLY A 103 -16.56 5.23 -0.30
C GLY A 103 -15.05 5.16 -0.08
N ASP A 104 -14.52 4.10 0.54
CA ASP A 104 -13.07 3.91 0.66
C ASP A 104 -12.49 3.12 -0.51
N MET A 105 -11.23 3.39 -0.81
CA MET A 105 -10.34 2.58 -1.63
C MET A 105 -9.06 2.30 -0.83
N GLY A 106 -8.72 1.02 -0.72
CA GLY A 106 -7.43 0.57 -0.20
C GLY A 106 -6.50 0.21 -1.35
N VAL A 107 -5.26 0.67 -1.30
CA VAL A 107 -4.22 0.33 -2.28
C VAL A 107 -3.01 -0.18 -1.53
N SER A 108 -2.58 -1.39 -1.84
CA SER A 108 -1.51 -2.04 -1.10
C SER A 108 -0.51 -2.74 -2.00
N LEU A 109 0.71 -2.86 -1.52
CA LEU A 109 1.85 -3.51 -2.15
C LEU A 109 2.47 -4.47 -1.14
N GLU A 110 2.38 -5.76 -1.41
CA GLU A 110 3.23 -6.76 -0.75
C GLU A 110 4.60 -6.71 -1.43
N GLY A 111 5.66 -6.52 -0.65
CA GLY A 111 7.00 -6.32 -1.18
C GLY A 111 7.62 -7.59 -1.73
N GLY A 112 7.36 -8.75 -1.10
CA GLY A 112 8.10 -9.97 -1.44
C GLY A 112 9.59 -9.79 -1.15
N VAL A 113 10.40 -10.79 -1.50
CA VAL A 113 11.82 -10.79 -1.11
C VAL A 113 12.62 -9.63 -1.69
N GLN A 114 12.46 -9.30 -2.98
CA GLN A 114 13.33 -8.33 -3.65
C GLN A 114 13.09 -6.89 -3.19
N LEU A 115 11.84 -6.43 -3.20
CA LEU A 115 11.52 -5.09 -2.72
C LEU A 115 11.81 -4.98 -1.23
N SER A 116 11.50 -6.02 -0.46
CA SER A 116 11.73 -5.96 0.97
C SER A 116 13.20 -5.86 1.35
N ALA A 117 14.07 -6.58 0.63
CA ALA A 117 15.52 -6.43 0.80
C ALA A 117 16.02 -5.03 0.42
N ALA A 118 15.44 -4.42 -0.63
CA ALA A 118 15.78 -3.05 -1.02
C ALA A 118 15.34 -2.02 0.04
N ILE A 119 14.17 -2.21 0.65
CA ILE A 119 13.66 -1.40 1.76
C ILE A 119 14.55 -1.58 3.01
N ASP A 120 14.89 -2.82 3.37
CA ASP A 120 15.77 -3.12 4.51
C ASP A 120 17.15 -2.44 4.36
N ALA A 121 17.64 -2.31 3.12
CA ALA A 121 18.95 -1.72 2.82
C ALA A 121 18.93 -0.18 2.71
N SER A 122 17.77 0.46 2.59
CA SER A 122 17.68 1.90 2.32
C SER A 122 16.43 2.54 2.91
N GLU A 123 16.63 3.28 3.99
CA GLU A 123 15.58 4.15 4.54
C GLU A 123 15.17 5.26 3.57
N ASP A 124 16.10 5.77 2.76
CA ASP A 124 15.78 6.76 1.73
C ASP A 124 14.83 6.21 0.67
N LEU A 125 14.97 4.93 0.29
CA LEU A 125 14.01 4.26 -0.59
C LEU A 125 12.65 4.12 0.10
N ALA A 126 12.63 3.72 1.38
CA ALA A 126 11.40 3.60 2.14
C ALA A 126 10.65 4.95 2.23
N ASP A 127 11.38 6.03 2.50
CA ASP A 127 10.87 7.39 2.49
C ASP A 127 10.35 7.80 1.10
N ALA A 128 11.11 7.52 0.04
CA ALA A 128 10.70 7.82 -1.33
C ALA A 128 9.40 7.12 -1.72
N ILE A 129 9.26 5.83 -1.37
CA ILE A 129 8.02 5.07 -1.61
C ILE A 129 6.84 5.71 -0.86
N MET A 130 7.02 6.06 0.41
CA MET A 130 5.98 6.70 1.21
C MET A 130 5.58 8.05 0.64
N ARG A 131 6.54 8.94 0.36
CA ARG A 131 6.28 10.27 -0.22
C ARG A 131 5.56 10.17 -1.56
N THR A 132 6.07 9.36 -2.48
CA THR A 132 5.44 9.15 -3.80
C THR A 132 4.00 8.68 -3.64
N SER A 133 3.76 7.73 -2.74
CA SER A 133 2.42 7.22 -2.50
C SER A 133 1.49 8.26 -1.89
N ILE A 134 1.97 9.06 -0.93
CA ILE A 134 1.20 10.15 -0.32
C ILE A 134 0.83 11.19 -1.38
N THR A 135 1.79 11.60 -2.20
CA THR A 135 1.60 12.60 -3.26
C THR A 135 0.59 12.14 -4.31
N VAL A 136 0.66 10.88 -4.76
CA VAL A 136 -0.18 10.39 -5.86
C VAL A 136 -1.56 9.94 -5.37
N LEU A 137 -1.64 9.22 -4.25
CA LEU A 137 -2.90 8.63 -3.77
C LEU A 137 -3.71 9.58 -2.89
N ALA A 138 -3.11 10.65 -2.37
CA ALA A 138 -3.68 11.56 -1.38
C ALA A 138 -4.45 10.80 -0.27
N PRO A 139 -3.78 9.87 0.44
CA PRO A 139 -4.45 8.97 1.36
C PRO A 139 -4.98 9.70 2.60
N THR A 140 -5.91 9.07 3.32
CA THR A 140 -6.33 9.47 4.68
C THR A 140 -5.43 8.84 5.75
N ILE A 141 -4.89 7.65 5.47
CA ILE A 141 -3.90 6.94 6.28
C ILE A 141 -3.02 6.06 5.38
N GLY A 142 -1.76 5.89 5.76
CA GLY A 142 -0.82 4.99 5.08
C GLY A 142 0.16 4.35 6.04
N THR A 143 0.67 3.16 5.72
CA THR A 143 1.60 2.41 6.55
C THR A 143 2.59 1.62 5.70
N MET A 144 3.80 1.48 6.22
CA MET A 144 4.78 0.49 5.80
C MET A 144 5.11 -0.36 7.01
N ASN A 145 4.63 -1.59 7.03
CA ASN A 145 4.72 -2.50 8.17
C ASN A 145 5.22 -3.87 7.73
N LEU A 146 5.67 -4.68 8.68
CA LEU A 146 6.00 -6.08 8.44
C LEU A 146 4.72 -6.92 8.27
N LEU A 147 4.57 -7.61 7.14
CA LEU A 147 3.34 -8.34 6.75
C LEU A 147 2.86 -9.33 7.83
N ARG A 148 3.78 -9.96 8.57
CA ARG A 148 3.46 -10.99 9.57
C ARG A 148 3.51 -10.52 11.02
N LYS A 149 3.98 -9.30 11.30
CA LYS A 149 3.87 -8.69 12.64
C LYS A 149 2.62 -7.80 12.76
N SER A 150 1.98 -7.56 11.63
CA SER A 150 0.85 -6.64 11.45
C SER A 150 -0.41 -7.04 12.23
N ALA A 151 -0.68 -8.34 12.36
CA ALA A 151 -1.90 -8.89 12.94
C ALA A 151 -1.81 -9.14 14.46
N TYR A 152 -0.61 -9.10 15.05
CA TYR A 152 -0.36 -9.52 16.43
C TYR A 152 -0.11 -8.37 17.42
N MET A 153 -0.12 -7.11 16.97
CA MET A 153 0.09 -5.93 17.84
C MET A 153 -1.21 -5.34 18.41
N TYR A 154 -2.38 -5.82 17.99
CA TYR A 154 -3.67 -5.33 18.51
C TYR A 154 -4.23 -6.28 19.57
N GLY A 155 -4.14 -5.87 20.83
CA GLY A 155 -4.83 -6.48 21.98
C GLY A 155 -6.36 -6.34 21.93
N GLY A 156 -7.01 -6.68 20.81
CA GLY A 156 -8.44 -6.95 20.75
C GLY A 156 -9.42 -5.76 20.76
N GLY A 157 -8.99 -4.52 20.53
CA GLY A 157 -9.90 -3.36 20.43
C GLY A 157 -10.68 -3.28 19.10
N PRO A 158 -11.94 -2.80 19.09
CA PRO A 158 -12.74 -2.71 17.87
C PRO A 158 -12.33 -1.54 16.96
N ALA A 159 -12.61 -1.69 15.66
CA ALA A 159 -12.34 -0.74 14.58
C ALA A 159 -13.00 0.65 14.82
N PRO A 160 -12.43 1.73 14.25
CA PRO A 160 -12.46 1.91 12.78
C PRO A 160 -11.12 1.72 12.05
N PHE A 161 -10.02 1.45 12.75
CA PHE A 161 -8.68 1.43 12.14
C PHE A 161 -7.89 0.18 12.52
N THR A 162 -8.28 -0.96 11.97
CA THR A 162 -7.50 -2.20 11.88
C THR A 162 -6.30 -2.04 10.91
N TYR A 163 -5.54 -0.95 11.07
CA TYR A 163 -4.38 -0.68 10.25
C TYR A 163 -3.14 -1.06 11.02
N SER A 164 -2.40 -2.04 10.55
CA SER A 164 -1.22 -2.50 11.25
C SER A 164 -0.20 -1.37 11.41
N PRO A 165 0.19 -1.06 12.66
CA PRO A 165 1.13 0.02 12.88
C PRO A 165 2.47 -0.38 12.27
N GLY A 166 3.10 0.59 11.61
CA GLY A 166 4.23 0.38 10.71
C GLY A 166 5.46 1.17 11.12
N TRP A 167 6.59 0.82 10.50
CA TRP A 167 7.84 1.56 10.65
C TRP A 167 7.66 3.01 10.25
N LYS A 168 6.94 3.21 9.14
CA LYS A 168 6.56 4.52 8.60
C LYS A 168 5.06 4.56 8.44
N MET A 169 4.44 5.65 8.87
CA MET A 169 3.00 5.84 8.68
C MET A 169 2.70 7.27 8.28
N PHE A 170 1.68 7.44 7.45
CA PHE A 170 1.12 8.72 7.13
C PHE A 170 -0.22 8.89 7.86
N PHE A 171 -0.40 10.06 8.47
CA PHE A 171 -1.68 10.48 9.04
C PHE A 171 -2.11 11.79 8.40
N SER A 172 -3.34 11.85 7.88
CA SER A 172 -3.94 13.13 7.47
C SER A 172 -4.05 14.06 8.67
N THR A 173 -4.05 15.38 8.43
CA THR A 173 -4.27 16.38 9.51
C THR A 173 -5.66 16.25 10.14
N THR A 174 -6.60 15.62 9.44
CA THR A 174 -7.96 15.33 9.92
C THR A 174 -8.06 14.04 10.73
N SER A 175 -6.96 13.27 10.85
CA SER A 175 -6.96 12.03 11.61
C SER A 175 -7.01 12.34 13.12
N PRO A 176 -7.90 11.68 13.90
CA PRO A 176 -7.96 11.85 15.35
C PRO A 176 -6.69 11.36 16.06
N HIS A 177 -5.86 10.55 15.38
CA HIS A 177 -4.61 10.04 15.92
C HIS A 177 -3.38 10.86 15.51
N HIS A 178 -3.55 11.91 14.71
CA HIS A 178 -2.42 12.72 14.20
C HIS A 178 -1.54 13.25 15.34
N ALA A 179 -2.14 13.88 16.36
CA ALA A 179 -1.39 14.43 17.48
C ALA A 179 -0.61 13.36 18.28
N HIS A 180 -1.22 12.19 18.53
CA HIS A 180 -0.57 11.11 19.26
C HIS A 180 0.56 10.46 18.45
N ALA A 181 0.32 10.26 17.14
CA ALA A 181 1.34 9.79 16.21
C ALA A 181 2.60 10.66 16.23
N LEU A 182 2.42 11.99 16.27
CA LEU A 182 3.53 12.94 16.34
C LEU A 182 4.31 12.86 17.66
N GLN A 183 3.66 12.50 18.77
CA GLN A 183 4.32 12.34 20.08
C GLN A 183 5.21 11.11 20.12
N LEU A 184 4.78 10.01 19.48
CA LEU A 184 5.52 8.75 19.46
C LEU A 184 6.58 8.67 18.35
N ALA A 185 6.43 9.46 17.28
CA ALA A 185 7.35 9.43 16.15
C ALA A 185 8.75 9.91 16.53
N THR A 186 9.77 9.17 16.11
CA THR A 186 11.18 9.56 16.26
C THR A 186 11.61 10.58 15.21
N ARG A 187 10.92 10.59 14.06
CA ARG A 187 11.09 11.58 12.98
C ARG A 187 9.75 11.86 12.32
N THR A 188 9.50 13.13 12.00
CA THR A 188 8.30 13.59 11.31
C THR A 188 8.65 14.43 10.10
N GLU A 189 7.89 14.28 9.03
CA GLU A 189 8.01 15.03 7.79
C GLU A 189 6.62 15.59 7.42
N PRO A 190 6.40 16.91 7.53
CA PRO A 190 5.15 17.53 7.12
C PRO A 190 4.93 17.41 5.61
N THR A 191 3.68 17.22 5.21
CA THR A 191 3.23 17.21 3.81
C THR A 191 2.04 18.17 3.64
N THR A 192 1.55 18.36 2.42
CA THR A 192 0.40 19.23 2.15
C THR A 192 -0.87 18.87 2.93
N HIS A 193 -1.09 17.58 3.23
CA HIS A 193 -2.36 17.09 3.79
C HIS A 193 -2.22 16.28 5.08
N GLY A 194 -1.02 16.22 5.65
CA GLY A 194 -0.75 15.38 6.81
C GLY A 194 0.72 15.30 7.15
N THR A 195 1.11 14.30 7.93
CA THR A 195 2.48 14.10 8.36
C THR A 195 2.90 12.65 8.11
N LEU A 196 4.06 12.47 7.50
CA LEU A 196 4.76 11.20 7.46
C LEU A 196 5.57 11.05 8.76
N CYS A 197 5.25 10.03 9.54
CA CYS A 197 5.88 9.70 10.80
C CYS A 197 6.76 8.46 10.63
N THR A 198 7.96 8.49 11.21
CA THR A 198 8.82 7.32 11.38
C THR A 198 8.91 6.99 12.86
N PHE A 199 8.68 5.73 13.22
CA PHE A 199 8.58 5.28 14.62
C PHE A 199 9.81 4.53 15.11
N GLY A 200 10.94 4.62 14.42
CA GLY A 200 12.19 3.96 14.83
C GLY A 200 12.99 3.48 13.63
N THR A 201 13.68 2.35 13.80
CA THR A 201 14.36 1.62 12.71
C THR A 201 13.54 0.39 12.33
N PRO A 202 13.81 -0.27 11.18
CA PRO A 202 13.20 -1.55 10.82
C PRO A 202 13.13 -2.58 11.95
N ASP A 203 14.16 -2.62 12.81
CA ASP A 203 14.25 -3.60 13.89
C ASP A 203 13.61 -3.15 15.20
N THR A 204 13.55 -1.83 15.46
CA THR A 204 13.12 -1.27 16.75
C THR A 204 11.74 -0.63 16.74
N TYR A 205 11.19 -0.32 15.57
CA TYR A 205 9.89 0.34 15.48
C TYR A 205 8.71 -0.47 16.08
N PRO A 206 8.67 -1.82 16.05
CA PRO A 206 7.51 -2.54 16.56
C PRO A 206 7.27 -2.27 18.05
N ASP A 207 8.33 -2.16 18.84
CA ASP A 207 8.26 -1.97 20.29
C ASP A 207 7.78 -0.55 20.67
N ILE A 208 8.03 0.45 19.82
CA ILE A 208 7.53 1.82 20.03
C ILE A 208 6.01 1.89 19.89
N LEU A 209 5.43 0.99 19.09
CA LEU A 209 3.99 0.94 18.83
C LEU A 209 3.19 0.29 19.98
N ASP A 210 3.85 -0.40 20.91
CA ASP A 210 3.22 -0.89 22.15
C ASP A 210 2.80 0.26 23.09
N GLN A 211 3.20 1.51 22.79
CA GLN A 211 2.88 2.71 23.58
C GLN A 211 1.66 3.48 23.03
N TRP A 212 1.00 2.95 22.00
CA TRP A 212 -0.16 3.57 21.34
C TRP A 212 -1.47 3.44 22.13
#